data_AF-A0A8X6RZQ2-F1
#
_entry.id   AF-A0A8X6RZQ2-F1
#
_cell.length_a   1.000
_cell.length_b   1.000
_cell.length_c   1.000
_cell.angle_alpha   90.00
_cell.angle_beta   90.00
_cell.angle_gamma   90.00
#
_symmetry.space_group_name_H-M   'P 1'
#
loop_
_entity.id
_entity.type
_entity.pdbx_description
1 polymer ?
#
loop_
_entity_poly.entity_id
_entity_poly.type
_entity_poly.pdbx_seq_one_letter_code
_entity_poly.pdbx_strand_id
1 'polypeptide(L)' 'MAVVPDFHERILFSNEAHFWLNGYVNKQNCRILSEANPQVYVETPLHPEKLTVWCALWAGGILLQKR' A
#
# COMPACT_ATOMS: atom_id res chain seq x y z
N MET A 1 -32.65 -6.44 18.89
CA MET A 1 -31.58 -6.59 17.89
C MET A 1 -30.66 -7.68 18.39
N ALA A 2 -30.48 -8.76 17.63
CA ALA A 2 -29.55 -9.82 18.02
C ALA A 2 -28.12 -9.30 17.88
N VAL A 3 -27.34 -9.32 18.96
CA VAL A 3 -25.90 -9.09 18.90
C VAL A 3 -25.28 -10.40 18.42
N VAL A 4 -24.61 -10.36 17.26
CA VAL A 4 -23.81 -11.48 16.78
C VAL A 4 -22.44 -11.35 17.47
N PRO A 5 -22.06 -12.29 18.37
CA PRO A 5 -20.73 -12.30 18.95
C PRO A 5 -19.68 -12.35 17.84
N ASP A 6 -18.57 -11.65 18.04
CA ASP A 6 -17.39 -11.70 17.16
C ASP A 6 -17.68 -11.41 15.68
N PHE A 7 -18.67 -10.54 15.41
CA PHE A 7 -19.02 -10.15 14.03
C PHE A 7 -17.82 -9.63 13.22
N HIS A 8 -16.85 -9.01 13.89
CA HIS A 8 -15.61 -8.54 13.27
C HIS A 8 -14.81 -9.66 12.58
N GLU A 9 -14.94 -10.92 13.02
CA GLU A 9 -14.27 -12.06 12.39
C GLU A 9 -14.85 -12.42 11.01
N ARG A 10 -16.07 -11.98 10.73
CA ARG A 10 -16.77 -12.23 9.46
C ARG A 10 -16.61 -11.10 8.45
N ILE A 11 -15.85 -10.06 8.81
CA ILE A 11 -15.58 -8.91 7.94
C ILE A 11 -14.38 -9.22 7.05
N LEU A 12 -14.57 -9.08 5.74
CA LEU A 12 -13.51 -9.15 4.74
C LEU A 12 -13.25 -7.74 4.21
N PHE A 13 -12.03 -7.24 4.41
CA PHE A 13 -11.55 -6.01 3.79
C PHE A 13 -10.84 -6.39 2.49
N SER A 14 -11.13 -5.72 1.38
CA SER A 14 -10.40 -5.91 0.12
C SER A 14 -9.96 -4.58 -0.46
N ASN A 15 -8.81 -4.59 -1.14
CA ASN A 15 -8.31 -3.43 -1.85
C ASN A 15 -7.38 -3.85 -3.01
N GLU A 16 -7.11 -2.90 -3.90
CA GLU A 16 -6.03 -2.99 -4.87
C GLU A 16 -4.72 -2.48 -4.25
N ALA A 17 -3.62 -3.20 -4.47
CA ALA A 17 -2.28 -2.80 -4.04
C ALA A 17 -1.29 -2.85 -5.20
N HIS A 18 -0.37 -1.88 -5.23
CA HIS A 18 0.71 -1.81 -6.21
C HIS A 18 2.07 -1.98 -5.53
N PHE A 19 2.85 -2.95 -6.00
CA PHE A 19 4.23 -3.16 -5.59
C PHE A 19 5.17 -2.82 -6.74
N TRP A 20 6.08 -1.88 -6.53
CA TRP A 20 7.05 -1.49 -7.56
C TRP A 20 8.29 -2.37 -7.46
N LEU A 21 8.73 -2.96 -8.57
CA LEU A 21 9.83 -3.93 -8.59
C LEU A 21 11.20 -3.28 -8.36
N ASN A 22 11.31 -1.98 -8.58
CA ASN A 22 12.52 -1.19 -8.32
C ASN A 22 12.64 -0.72 -6.86
N GLY A 23 11.79 -1.20 -5.95
CA GLY A 23 11.77 -0.77 -4.55
C GLY A 23 11.19 0.63 -4.33
N TYR A 24 10.58 1.24 -5.36
CA TYR A 24 9.90 2.51 -5.21
C TYR A 24 8.72 2.37 -4.23
N VAL A 25 8.69 3.25 -3.24
CA VAL A 25 7.57 3.37 -2.30
C VAL A 25 6.97 4.75 -2.51
N ASN A 26 5.67 4.80 -2.78
CA ASN A 26 4.95 6.07 -2.87
C ASN A 26 4.85 6.71 -1.47
N LYS A 27 5.88 7.45 -1.08
CA LYS A 27 5.91 8.19 0.18
C LYS A 27 5.09 9.45 0.01
N GLN A 28 3.83 9.41 0.46
CA GLN A 28 2.93 10.58 0.38
C GLN A 28 3.48 11.81 1.11
N ASN A 29 4.44 11.64 2.04
CA ASN A 29 5.11 12.71 2.76
C ASN A 29 6.64 12.60 2.63
N CYS A 30 7.21 12.91 1.47
CA CYS A 30 8.65 13.14 1.36
C CYS A 30 8.96 14.60 1.77
N ARG A 31 9.50 14.81 2.98
CA ARG A 31 9.88 16.15 3.47
C ARG A 31 11.40 16.23 3.60
N ILE A 32 12.01 17.11 2.81
CA ILE A 32 13.43 17.43 2.87
C ILE A 32 13.56 18.72 3.67
N LEU A 33 14.31 18.69 4.78
CA LEU A 33 14.57 19.84 5.63
C LEU A 33 16.04 20.24 5.51
N SER A 34 16.29 21.53 5.31
CA SER A 34 17.64 22.10 5.22
C SER A 34 17.60 23.59 5.57
N GLU A 35 18.66 24.10 6.19
CA GLU A 35 18.79 25.51 6.56
C GLU A 35 19.06 26.43 5.34
N ALA A 36 19.58 25.87 4.25
CA ALA A 36 19.75 26.51 2.94
C ALA A 36 19.11 25.67 1.82
N ASN A 37 18.94 26.21 0.61
CA ASN A 37 18.33 25.48 -0.52
C ASN A 37 19.07 24.14 -0.74
N PRO A 38 18.44 22.98 -0.48
CA PRO A 38 19.15 21.72 -0.46
C PRO A 38 19.51 21.21 -1.87
N GLN A 39 18.95 21.79 -2.95
CA GLN A 39 19.16 21.35 -4.34
C GLN A 39 18.98 19.84 -4.54
N VAL A 40 18.10 19.22 -3.76
CA VAL A 40 17.87 17.78 -3.85
C VAL A 40 16.87 17.50 -4.96
N TYR A 41 17.33 16.77 -5.97
CA TYR A 41 16.51 16.19 -7.02
C TYR A 41 16.46 14.68 -6.82
N VAL A 42 15.26 14.10 -6.79
CA VAL A 42 15.06 12.65 -6.77
C VAL A 42 14.56 12.26 -8.14
N GLU A 43 15.45 11.73 -8.98
CA GLU A 43 15.07 11.19 -10.27
C GLU A 43 14.27 9.89 -10.05
N THR A 44 13.08 9.82 -10.65
CA THR A 44 12.26 8.62 -10.67
C THR A 44 11.97 8.21 -12.10
N PRO A 45 12.08 6.92 -12.44
CA PRO A 45 11.72 6.46 -13.78
C PRO A 45 10.23 6.77 -14.05
N LEU A 46 9.92 7.22 -15.27
CA LEU A 46 8.57 7.62 -15.67
C LEU A 46 7.59 6.42 -15.66
N HIS A 47 8.09 5.22 -15.94
CA HIS A 47 7.31 3.98 -16.01
C HIS A 47 8.03 2.82 -15.31
N PRO A 48 8.13 2.83 -13.97
CA PRO A 48 8.69 1.70 -13.25
C PRO A 48 7.78 0.48 -13.38
N GLU A 49 8.37 -0.70 -13.51
CA GLU A 49 7.60 -1.94 -13.50
C GLU A 49 6.91 -2.12 -12.14
N LYS A 50 5.62 -2.46 -12.19
CA LYS A 50 4.81 -2.71 -11.00
C LYS A 50 4.02 -4.01 -11.12
N LEU A 51 3.87 -4.66 -9.98
CA LEU A 51 2.94 -5.74 -9.76
C LEU A 51 1.69 -5.19 -9.10
N THR A 52 0.55 -5.27 -9.80
CA THR A 52 -0.76 -5.01 -9.22
C THR A 52 -1.35 -6.31 -8.69
N VAL A 53 -1.79 -6.31 -7.44
CA VAL A 53 -2.53 -7.43 -6.85
C VAL A 53 -3.84 -6.93 -6.25
N TRP A 54 -4.81 -7.83 -6.20
CA TRP A 54 -5.95 -7.70 -5.32
C TRP A 54 -5.61 -8.38 -4.00
N CYS A 55 -5.71 -7.64 -2.89
CA CYS A 55 -5.51 -8.17 -1.56
C CYS A 55 -6.82 -8.16 -0.79
N ALA A 56 -7.00 -9.16 0.08
CA ALA A 56 -8.05 -9.15 1.06
C ALA A 56 -7.54 -9.63 2.42
N LEU A 57 -8.08 -9.07 3.49
CA LEU A 57 -7.73 -9.37 4.87
C LEU A 57 -8.99 -9.60 5.68
N TRP A 58 -8.97 -10.63 6.50
CA TRP A 58 -10.03 -10.96 7.46
C TRP A 58 -9.40 -11.62 8.69
N ALA A 59 -10.18 -11.97 9.70
CA ALA A 59 -9.64 -12.52 10.95
C ALA A 59 -8.83 -13.80 10.77
N GLY A 60 -9.12 -14.61 9.74
CA GLY A 60 -8.37 -15.83 9.43
C GLY A 60 -7.07 -15.62 8.63
N GLY A 61 -6.74 -14.40 8.21
CA GLY A 61 -5.48 -14.10 7.53
C GLY A 61 -5.63 -13.27 6.25
N ILE A 62 -4.68 -13.46 5.33
CA ILE A 62 -4.50 -12.64 4.12
C ILE A 62 -4.71 -13.49 2.87
N LEU A 63 -5.48 -12.97 1.92
CA LEU A 63 -5.64 -13.51 0.57
C LEU A 63 -5.00 -12.56 -0.44
N LEU A 64 -4.20 -13.10 -1.35
CA LEU A 64 -3.54 -12.35 -2.42
C LEU A 64 -3.86 -12.99 -3.76
N GLN A 65 -4.39 -12.19 -4.68
CA GLN A 65 -4.61 -12.57 -6.07
C GLN A 65 -3.77 -11.67 -6.96
N LYS A 66 -2.79 -12.28 -7.64
CA LYS A 66 -2.05 -11.61 -8.72
C LYS A 66 -2.97 -11.44 -9.93
N ARG A 67 -2.93 -10.27 -10.55
CA ARG A 67 -3.57 -10.01 -11.84
C ARG A 67 -2.78 -10.63 -12.98
#